data_AF-A0A5P2XJV1-F1
#
_entry.id   AF-A0A5P2XJV1-F1
#
_cell.length_a   1.000
_cell.length_b   1.000
_cell.length_c   1.000
_cell.angle_alpha   90.00
_cell.angle_beta   90.00
_cell.angle_gamma   90.00
#
_symmetry.space_group_name_H-M   'P 1'
#
loop_
_entity.id
_entity.type
_entity.pdbx_description
1 polymer ?
#
loop_
_entity_poly.entity_id
_entity_poly.type
_entity_poly.pdbx_seq_one_letter_code
_entity_poly.pdbx_strand_id
1 'polypeptide(L)'
;MVTVRAPHTAHGHDRDREASVGALVGEVTHDLTRLVRTEVELAKAELKEQGRPAGQAAGLYGGSGYATGLALALASLAAVFGLDHVMDRAWAALIVAAVWAVVGAVLYATGRRRMRSVRLTPERSLDSLKEDAKWARHPTG
;
A
#
# COMPACT_ATOMS: atom_id res chain seq x y z
N MET A 1 55.66 67.58 -18.42
CA MET A 1 54.23 67.41 -18.71
C MET A 1 53.78 66.16 -17.94
N VAL A 2 53.16 66.32 -16.78
CA VAL A 2 52.78 65.23 -15.86
C VAL A 2 51.33 64.87 -16.14
N THR A 3 51.07 63.66 -16.62
CA THR A 3 49.71 63.11 -16.73
C THR A 3 49.40 62.27 -15.51
N VAL A 4 48.39 62.71 -14.77
CA VAL A 4 47.87 62.09 -13.54
C VAL A 4 47.14 60.80 -13.89
N ARG A 5 47.53 59.68 -13.26
CA ARG A 5 46.85 58.38 -13.33
C ARG A 5 45.68 58.37 -12.35
N ALA A 6 44.45 58.20 -12.84
CA ALA A 6 43.29 57.98 -12.00
C ALA A 6 43.29 56.56 -11.39
N PRO A 7 42.84 56.37 -10.14
CA PRO A 7 42.70 55.05 -9.54
C PRO A 7 41.52 54.30 -10.17
N HIS A 8 41.79 53.12 -10.75
CA HIS A 8 40.74 52.19 -11.13
C HIS A 8 40.11 51.61 -9.85
N THR A 9 38.83 51.91 -9.65
CA THR A 9 38.02 51.40 -8.54
C THR A 9 37.77 49.90 -8.70
N ALA A 10 38.61 49.09 -8.05
CA ALA A 10 38.51 47.63 -7.99
C ALA A 10 37.40 47.16 -7.03
N HIS A 11 36.15 47.62 -7.21
CA HIS A 11 35.03 47.30 -6.29
C HIS A 11 33.76 46.71 -6.97
N GLY A 12 33.93 46.08 -8.14
CA GLY A 12 32.84 45.42 -8.88
C GLY A 12 32.91 43.88 -8.93
N HIS A 13 34.11 43.29 -8.98
CA HIS A 13 34.27 41.87 -9.35
C HIS A 13 33.86 40.85 -8.28
N ASP A 14 33.86 41.21 -6.99
CA ASP A 14 33.49 40.27 -5.92
C ASP A 14 31.97 40.17 -5.73
N ARG A 15 31.23 41.27 -5.93
CA ARG A 15 29.76 41.27 -5.84
C ARG A 15 29.10 40.48 -6.97
N ASP A 16 29.67 40.52 -8.18
CA ASP A 16 29.16 39.77 -9.33
C ASP A 16 29.43 38.26 -9.19
N ARG A 17 30.57 37.87 -8.60
CA ARG A 17 30.89 36.46 -8.30
C ARG A 17 30.01 35.90 -7.20
N GLU A 18 29.82 36.64 -6.10
CA GLU A 18 28.91 36.25 -5.01
C GLU A 18 27.46 36.13 -5.51
N ALA A 19 27.00 37.05 -6.35
CA ALA A 19 25.69 36.96 -7.01
C ALA A 19 25.58 35.72 -7.93
N SER A 20 26.65 35.35 -8.65
CA SER A 20 26.66 34.17 -9.52
C SER A 20 26.63 32.83 -8.78
N VAL A 21 27.33 32.72 -7.63
CA VAL A 21 27.31 31.51 -6.80
C VAL A 21 25.95 31.35 -6.13
N GLY A 22 25.36 32.46 -5.66
CA GLY A 22 23.98 32.46 -5.15
C GLY A 22 22.95 32.05 -6.20
N ALA A 23 23.12 32.48 -7.44
CA ALA A 23 22.26 32.10 -8.56
C ALA A 23 22.36 30.59 -8.90
N LEU A 24 23.58 30.04 -8.95
CA LEU A 24 23.81 28.60 -9.20
C LEU A 24 23.25 27.71 -8.09
N VAL A 25 23.43 28.09 -6.82
CA VAL A 25 22.84 27.37 -5.69
C VAL A 25 21.32 27.42 -5.74
N GLY A 26 20.75 28.57 -6.13
CA GLY A 26 19.31 28.72 -6.36
C GLY A 26 18.78 27.79 -7.45
N GLU A 27 19.49 27.68 -8.57
CA GLU A 27 19.13 26.83 -9.71
C GLU A 27 19.21 25.34 -9.35
N VAL A 28 20.27 24.88 -8.67
CA VAL A 28 20.37 23.49 -8.18
C VAL A 28 19.27 23.17 -7.16
N THR A 29 18.98 24.09 -6.24
CA THR A 29 17.89 23.89 -5.25
C THR A 29 16.54 23.79 -5.94
N HIS A 30 16.31 24.60 -6.96
CA HIS A 30 15.10 24.58 -7.76
C HIS A 30 14.96 23.24 -8.52
N ASP A 31 16.04 22.74 -9.12
CA ASP A 31 16.05 21.47 -9.85
C ASP A 31 15.86 20.27 -8.92
N LEU A 32 16.48 20.26 -7.74
CA LEU A 32 16.23 19.25 -6.71
C LEU A 32 14.77 19.24 -6.26
N THR A 33 14.19 20.42 -6.03
CA THR A 33 12.77 20.57 -5.68
C THR A 33 11.87 20.01 -6.79
N ARG A 34 12.23 20.25 -8.06
CA ARG A 34 11.52 19.72 -9.22
C ARG A 34 11.62 18.20 -9.31
N LEU A 35 12.79 17.63 -9.04
CA LEU A 35 13.02 16.18 -9.05
C LEU A 35 12.18 15.48 -7.98
N VAL A 36 12.23 15.97 -6.74
CA VAL A 36 11.46 15.43 -5.61
C VAL A 36 9.97 15.49 -5.92
N ARG A 37 9.48 16.63 -6.44
CA ARG A 37 8.07 16.75 -6.83
C ARG A 37 7.69 15.74 -7.92
N THR A 38 8.57 15.50 -8.88
CA THR A 38 8.34 14.54 -9.97
C THR A 38 8.26 13.11 -9.45
N GLU A 39 9.18 12.70 -8.58
CA GLU A 39 9.17 11.38 -7.93
C GLU A 39 7.89 11.18 -7.09
N VAL A 40 7.45 12.21 -6.37
CA VAL A 40 6.19 12.16 -5.62
C VAL A 40 4.99 11.99 -6.57
N GLU A 41 4.95 12.72 -7.68
CA GLU A 41 3.86 12.57 -8.66
C GLU A 41 3.90 11.20 -9.37
N LEU A 42 5.10 10.66 -9.64
CA LEU A 42 5.28 9.32 -10.20
C LEU A 42 4.80 8.25 -9.20
N ALA A 43 5.23 8.32 -7.94
CA ALA A 43 4.79 7.41 -6.89
C ALA A 43 3.27 7.47 -6.69
N LYS A 44 2.66 8.66 -6.73
CA LYS A 44 1.19 8.81 -6.70
C LYS A 44 0.52 8.15 -7.91
N ALA A 45 1.07 8.33 -9.11
CA ALA A 45 0.55 7.72 -10.33
C ALA A 45 0.61 6.19 -10.26
N GLU A 46 1.74 5.64 -9.82
CA GLU A 46 1.93 4.20 -9.66
C GLU A 46 1.02 3.63 -8.56
N LEU A 47 0.90 4.29 -7.40
CA LEU A 47 -0.05 3.89 -6.35
C LEU A 47 -1.50 3.90 -6.85
N LYS A 48 -1.87 4.86 -7.71
CA LYS A 48 -3.21 4.93 -8.31
C LYS A 48 -3.42 3.81 -9.32
N GLU A 49 -2.42 3.53 -10.15
CA GLU A 49 -2.46 2.48 -11.16
C GLU A 49 -2.50 1.08 -10.53
N GLN A 50 -1.73 0.84 -9.47
CA GLN A 50 -1.75 -0.40 -8.68
C GLN A 50 -2.99 -0.49 -7.77
N GLY A 51 -3.44 0.63 -7.21
CA GLY A 51 -4.56 0.69 -6.27
C GLY A 51 -5.93 0.52 -6.93
N ARG A 52 -6.09 0.94 -8.19
CA ARG A 52 -7.35 0.82 -8.93
C ARG A 52 -7.81 -0.64 -9.13
N PRO A 53 -6.99 -1.57 -9.65
CA PRO A 53 -7.40 -2.98 -9.79
C PRO A 53 -7.61 -3.64 -8.43
N ALA A 54 -6.79 -3.30 -7.41
CA ALA A 54 -6.99 -3.80 -6.05
C ALA A 54 -8.34 -3.34 -5.45
N GLY A 55 -8.70 -2.06 -5.64
CA GLY A 55 -9.98 -1.50 -5.19
C GLY A 55 -11.17 -2.08 -5.95
N GLN A 56 -11.05 -2.29 -7.26
CA GLN A 56 -12.08 -2.97 -8.06
C GLN A 56 -12.26 -4.42 -7.62
N ALA A 57 -11.18 -5.16 -7.42
CA ALA A 57 -11.22 -6.53 -6.93
C ALA A 57 -11.87 -6.57 -5.54
N ALA A 58 -11.45 -5.71 -4.61
CA ALA A 58 -12.04 -5.63 -3.27
C ALA A 58 -13.55 -5.32 -3.34
N GLY A 59 -13.97 -4.39 -4.21
CA GLY A 59 -15.37 -4.06 -4.43
C GLY A 59 -16.18 -5.23 -5.00
N LEU A 60 -15.65 -5.92 -6.01
CA LEU A 60 -16.29 -7.09 -6.61
C LEU A 60 -16.37 -8.27 -5.64
N TYR A 61 -15.31 -8.57 -4.89
CA TYR A 61 -15.32 -9.62 -3.88
C TYR A 61 -16.26 -9.28 -2.72
N GLY A 62 -16.28 -8.02 -2.27
CA GLY A 62 -17.22 -7.55 -1.25
C GLY A 62 -18.68 -7.66 -1.71
N GLY A 63 -18.99 -7.17 -2.92
CA GLY A 63 -20.32 -7.26 -3.52
C GLY A 63 -20.75 -8.70 -3.77
N SER A 64 -19.85 -9.54 -4.30
CA SER A 64 -20.10 -10.97 -4.49
C SER A 64 -20.36 -11.69 -3.17
N GLY A 65 -19.60 -11.37 -2.12
CA GLY A 65 -19.81 -11.94 -0.79
C GLY A 65 -21.19 -11.59 -0.23
N TYR A 66 -21.60 -10.33 -0.36
CA TYR A 66 -22.94 -9.89 0.05
C TYR A 66 -24.05 -10.56 -0.77
N ALA A 67 -23.97 -10.52 -2.10
CA ALA A 67 -24.98 -11.09 -2.98
C ALA A 67 -25.11 -12.62 -2.80
N THR A 68 -23.98 -13.32 -2.69
CA THR A 68 -23.95 -14.77 -2.43
C THR A 68 -24.51 -15.09 -1.05
N GLY A 69 -24.17 -14.29 -0.03
CA GLY A 69 -24.73 -14.44 1.32
C GLY A 69 -26.25 -14.31 1.33
N LEU A 70 -26.79 -13.30 0.62
CA LEU A 70 -28.24 -13.11 0.49
C LEU A 70 -28.90 -14.26 -0.27
N ALA A 71 -28.30 -14.71 -1.38
CA ALA A 71 -28.79 -15.86 -2.14
C ALA A 71 -28.83 -17.14 -1.29
N LEU A 72 -27.80 -17.39 -0.48
CA LEU A 72 -27.73 -18.52 0.44
C LEU A 72 -28.78 -18.43 1.56
N ALA A 73 -29.06 -17.23 2.08
CA ALA A 73 -30.11 -17.03 3.06
C ALA A 73 -31.49 -17.36 2.47
N LEU A 74 -31.79 -16.85 1.26
CA LEU A 74 -33.04 -17.17 0.56
C LEU A 74 -33.14 -18.65 0.19
N ALA A 75 -32.05 -19.26 -0.27
CA ALA A 75 -31.98 -20.69 -0.55
C ALA A 75 -32.22 -21.54 0.70
N SER A 76 -31.70 -21.11 1.86
CA SER A 76 -31.94 -21.79 3.14
C SER A 76 -33.41 -21.73 3.53
N LEU A 77 -34.05 -20.58 3.36
CA LEU A 77 -35.48 -20.42 3.62
C LEU A 77 -36.32 -21.29 2.68
N ALA A 78 -35.98 -21.29 1.39
CA ALA A 78 -36.61 -22.14 0.39
C ALA A 78 -36.43 -23.63 0.71
N ALA A 79 -35.26 -24.05 1.17
CA ALA A 79 -35.00 -25.42 1.58
C ALA A 79 -35.85 -25.84 2.78
N VAL A 80 -35.98 -24.97 3.80
CA VAL A 80 -36.85 -25.22 4.96
C VAL A 80 -38.31 -25.36 4.51
N PHE A 81 -38.81 -24.42 3.70
CA PHE A 81 -40.19 -24.51 3.18
C PHE A 81 -40.41 -25.72 2.27
N GLY A 82 -39.42 -26.11 1.49
CA GLY A 82 -39.48 -27.33 0.68
C GLY A 82 -39.59 -28.59 1.55
N LEU A 83 -38.76 -28.71 2.58
CA LEU A 83 -38.81 -29.85 3.50
C LEU A 83 -40.08 -29.86 4.36
N ASP A 84 -40.64 -28.70 4.70
CA ASP A 84 -41.89 -28.56 5.48
C ASP A 84 -43.09 -29.30 4.83
N HIS A 85 -43.05 -29.56 3.52
CA HIS A 85 -44.09 -30.33 2.83
C HIS A 85 -44.05 -31.82 3.13
N VAL A 86 -42.92 -32.35 3.63
CA VAL A 86 -42.72 -33.79 3.86
C VAL A 86 -42.37 -34.12 5.32
N MET A 87 -42.08 -33.12 6.16
CA MET A 87 -41.82 -33.27 7.59
C MET A 87 -42.19 -31.98 8.35
N ASP A 88 -42.25 -32.06 9.68
CA ASP A 88 -42.49 -30.88 10.52
C ASP A 88 -41.39 -29.81 10.35
N ARG A 89 -41.82 -28.54 10.30
CA ARG A 89 -40.96 -27.38 10.09
C ARG A 89 -39.76 -27.30 11.01
N ALA A 90 -39.89 -27.72 12.27
CA ALA A 90 -38.80 -27.67 13.23
C ALA A 90 -37.68 -28.64 12.81
N TRP A 91 -38.04 -29.85 12.35
CA TRP A 91 -37.07 -30.82 11.84
C TRP A 91 -36.45 -30.37 10.52
N ALA A 92 -37.25 -29.77 9.62
CA ALA A 92 -36.74 -29.17 8.40
C ALA A 92 -35.67 -28.09 8.68
N ALA A 93 -35.97 -27.17 9.61
CA ALA A 93 -35.05 -26.13 10.03
C ALA A 93 -33.79 -26.69 10.70
N LEU A 94 -33.92 -27.72 11.55
CA LEU A 94 -32.77 -28.38 12.19
C LEU A 94 -31.83 -29.03 11.17
N ILE A 95 -32.37 -29.67 10.13
CA ILE A 95 -31.55 -30.29 9.07
C ILE A 95 -30.77 -29.22 8.31
N VAL A 96 -31.43 -28.15 7.88
CA VAL A 96 -30.76 -27.05 7.15
C VAL A 96 -29.71 -26.38 8.04
N ALA A 97 -29.99 -26.19 9.33
CA ALA A 97 -29.02 -25.67 10.29
C ALA A 97 -27.82 -26.61 10.48
N ALA A 98 -28.03 -27.92 10.54
CA ALA A 98 -26.97 -28.90 10.63
C ALA A 98 -26.04 -28.88 9.39
N VAL A 99 -26.61 -28.73 8.18
CA VAL A 99 -25.83 -28.56 6.94
C VAL A 99 -24.93 -27.32 7.04
N TRP A 100 -25.48 -26.18 7.48
CA TRP A 100 -24.69 -24.96 7.67
C TRP A 100 -23.62 -25.09 8.75
N ALA A 101 -23.89 -25.83 9.84
CA ALA A 101 -22.90 -26.11 10.87
C ALA A 101 -21.70 -26.90 10.31
N VAL A 102 -21.95 -27.90 9.46
CA VAL A 102 -20.88 -28.66 8.78
C VAL A 102 -20.10 -27.76 7.83
N VAL A 103 -20.78 -26.98 6.98
CA VAL A 103 -20.12 -26.03 6.07
C VAL A 103 -19.25 -25.05 6.86
N GLY A 104 -19.78 -24.46 7.93
CA GLY A 104 -19.06 -23.54 8.81
C GLY A 104 -17.83 -24.18 9.47
N ALA A 105 -17.94 -25.42 9.95
CA ALA A 105 -16.82 -26.15 10.53
C ALA A 105 -15.70 -26.39 9.52
N VAL A 106 -16.03 -26.78 8.27
CA VAL A 106 -15.06 -26.97 7.18
C VAL A 106 -14.38 -25.66 6.79
N LEU A 107 -15.15 -24.59 6.63
CA LEU A 107 -14.63 -23.25 6.30
C LEU A 107 -13.69 -22.76 7.40
N TYR A 108 -14.09 -22.86 8.66
CA TYR A 108 -13.27 -22.48 9.80
C TYR A 108 -11.96 -23.27 9.85
N ALA A 109 -12.04 -24.60 9.70
CA ALA A 109 -10.85 -25.46 9.71
C ALA A 109 -9.88 -25.10 8.57
N THR A 110 -10.40 -24.88 7.36
CA THR A 110 -9.61 -24.52 6.18
C THR A 110 -8.99 -23.14 6.32
N GLY A 111 -9.76 -22.14 6.75
CA GLY A 111 -9.29 -20.78 7.00
C GLY A 111 -8.20 -20.76 8.08
N ARG A 112 -8.40 -21.49 9.18
CA ARG A 112 -7.40 -21.62 10.25
C ARG A 112 -6.11 -22.28 9.77
N ARG A 113 -6.19 -23.32 8.94
CA ARG A 113 -5.01 -23.96 8.32
C ARG A 113 -4.27 -22.99 7.42
N ARG A 114 -4.98 -22.26 6.56
CA ARG A 114 -4.38 -21.31 5.63
C ARG A 114 -3.71 -20.14 6.36
N MET A 115 -4.36 -19.61 7.39
CA MET A 115 -3.78 -18.53 8.21
C MET A 115 -2.51 -18.98 8.95
N ARG A 116 -2.43 -20.24 9.40
CA ARG A 116 -1.21 -20.81 9.97
C ARG A 116 -0.07 -20.98 8.95
N SER A 117 -0.38 -21.12 7.66
CA SER A 117 0.63 -21.23 6.61
C SER A 117 1.16 -19.89 6.09
N VAL A 118 0.48 -18.77 6.40
CA VAL A 118 0.97 -17.44 6.04
C VAL A 118 2.04 -17.03 7.06
N ARG A 119 3.31 -17.19 6.71
CA ARG A 119 4.42 -16.53 7.42
C ARG A 119 4.36 -15.05 7.08
N LEU A 120 3.83 -14.24 7.99
CA LEU A 120 3.82 -12.77 7.88
C LEU A 120 5.19 -12.14 8.15
N THR A 121 6.21 -12.94 8.41
CA THR A 121 7.58 -12.49 8.59
C THR A 121 8.27 -12.48 7.22
N PRO A 122 8.55 -11.31 6.61
CA PRO A 122 9.45 -11.24 5.47
C PRO A 122 10.87 -11.58 5.98
N GLU A 123 11.19 -12.86 6.04
CA GLU A 123 12.46 -13.38 6.57
C GLU A 123 13.65 -12.70 5.89
N ARG A 124 13.56 -12.47 4.57
CA ARG A 124 14.61 -11.78 3.81
C ARG A 124 14.78 -10.30 4.20
N SER A 125 13.70 -9.58 4.47
CA SER A 125 13.78 -8.14 4.79
C SER A 125 14.27 -7.91 6.22
N LEU A 126 14.00 -8.84 7.14
CA LEU A 126 14.52 -8.73 8.49
C LEU A 126 16.00 -9.12 8.59
N ASP A 127 16.47 -10.05 7.77
CA ASP A 127 17.89 -10.42 7.75
C ASP A 127 18.75 -9.33 7.12
N SER A 128 18.31 -8.69 6.03
CA SER A 128 19.02 -7.54 5.46
C SER A 128 19.08 -6.36 6.44
N LEU A 129 17.98 -6.07 7.15
CA LEU A 129 17.97 -5.00 8.16
C LEU A 129 18.85 -5.31 9.39
N LYS A 130 18.99 -6.59 9.76
CA LYS A 130 19.92 -7.01 10.83
C LYS A 130 21.37 -6.92 10.37
N GLU A 131 21.65 -7.23 9.12
CA GLU A 131 22.98 -7.15 8.53
C GLU A 131 23.43 -5.68 8.40
N ASP A 132 22.55 -4.80 7.93
CA ASP A 132 22.77 -3.36 7.86
C ASP A 132 22.98 -2.76 9.26
N ALA A 133 22.17 -3.17 10.25
CA ALA A 133 22.33 -2.74 11.64
C ALA A 133 23.63 -3.27 12.28
N LYS A 134 24.10 -4.45 11.86
CA LYS A 134 25.37 -5.03 12.31
C LYS A 134 26.56 -4.28 11.72
N TRP A 135 26.48 -3.88 10.46
CA TRP A 135 27.50 -3.06 9.80
C TRP A 135 27.60 -1.65 10.42
N ALA A 136 26.45 -1.02 10.73
CA ALA A 136 26.41 0.27 11.40
C ALA A 136 26.96 0.26 12.85
N ARG A 137 26.93 -0.88 13.54
CA ARG A 137 27.49 -1.05 14.91
C ARG A 137 29.00 -1.32 14.93
N HIS A 138 29.57 -1.78 13.82
CA HIS A 138 31.00 -2.00 13.66
C HIS A 138 31.50 -1.38 12.35
N PRO A 139 31.61 -0.04 12.28
CA PRO A 139 32.28 0.62 11.18
C PRO A 139 33.78 0.33 11.30
N THR A 140 34.22 -0.83 10.80
CA THR A 140 35.63 -1.05 10.50
C THR A 140 35.95 -0.22 9.26
N GLY A 141 36.72 0.85 9.46
CA GLY A 141 37.27 1.69 8.40
C GLY A 141 38.32 0.99 7.57
#